data_AF-A0A533YPK5-F1
#
_entry.id   AF-A0A533YPK5-F1
#
_cell.length_a   1.000
_cell.length_b   1.000
_cell.length_c   1.000
_cell.angle_alpha   90.00
_cell.angle_beta   90.00
_cell.angle_gamma   90.00
#
_symmetry.space_group_name_H-M   'P 1'
#
loop_
_entity.id
_entity.type
_entity.pdbx_description
1 polymer ?
#
loop_
_entity_poly.entity_id
_entity_poly.type
_entity_poly.pdbx_seq_one_letter_code
_entity_poly.pdbx_strand_id
1 'polypeptide(L)'
;MPSLCAHSRERCMTVRVPAQWLFRLVLIGAGLVGLQAPPAAAAPVFADNVVVIMVDGLRPDALKHAKVPTLDGLIKRGASTMKARTVEPSLTLPAFASMMSGLPVDQHGVDWNEYDPPRGFIKSPTLFEIASFNGSKWGAAFLNKEKLLHVIKQDRRLLLNVCSSNEPGCNAKKITGDVIASYKTATEGKPALFVVQLADADTAGHDQGWMSKPYLKAVEEVDRAIGTLIKGFKDLGLYDRTTFIVTTDHGGHATTHGTTMAEDMTIPWIAAGPGIKAGYAIKQPVSLIDTAATVMRAFGITDYYVEWKSRPIEEIFVDRAGATAPSGAEKPS
;
A
#
# COMPACT_ATOMS: atom_id res chain seq x y z
N MET A 1 -25.26 -2.12 62.53
CA MET A 1 -25.98 -3.16 61.76
C MET A 1 -24.93 -3.97 61.00
N PRO A 2 -25.06 -5.31 60.95
CA PRO A 2 -24.06 -6.18 61.57
C PRO A 2 -22.91 -6.61 60.66
N SER A 3 -21.73 -6.62 61.28
CA SER A 3 -20.49 -7.29 60.84
C SER A 3 -20.61 -8.80 60.99
N LEU A 4 -20.19 -9.54 59.97
CA LEU A 4 -19.91 -10.97 60.06
C LEU A 4 -18.39 -11.17 60.21
N CYS A 5 -17.94 -11.50 61.42
CA CYS A 5 -16.66 -12.19 61.64
C CYS A 5 -16.95 -13.57 62.24
N ALA A 6 -16.32 -14.57 61.64
CA ALA A 6 -16.47 -15.98 61.98
C ALA A 6 -15.65 -16.33 63.23
N HIS A 7 -16.34 -16.98 64.16
CA HIS A 7 -15.88 -17.97 65.14
C HIS A 7 -14.53 -17.81 65.87
N SER A 8 -14.72 -17.66 67.18
CA SER A 8 -14.01 -18.26 68.32
C SER A 8 -12.56 -17.87 68.60
N ARG A 9 -12.44 -17.20 69.76
CA ARG A 9 -11.26 -16.94 70.60
C ARG A 9 -10.39 -15.77 70.14
N GLU A 10 -10.68 -14.59 70.70
CA GLU A 10 -9.69 -13.73 71.41
C GLU A 10 -10.35 -12.44 71.96
N ARG A 11 -9.71 -11.85 72.97
CA ARG A 11 -10.25 -10.86 73.92
C ARG A 11 -10.53 -9.50 73.28
N CYS A 12 -11.70 -8.91 73.55
CA CYS A 12 -11.96 -7.49 73.30
C CYS A 12 -11.13 -6.62 74.28
N MET A 13 -10.07 -5.99 73.79
CA MET A 13 -9.44 -4.85 74.46
C MET A 13 -9.99 -3.55 73.87
N THR A 14 -10.60 -2.74 74.71
CA THR A 14 -11.03 -1.38 74.41
C THR A 14 -9.82 -0.45 74.41
N VAL A 15 -9.49 0.13 73.25
CA VAL A 15 -8.48 1.19 73.16
C VAL A 15 -9.20 2.53 72.98
N ARG A 16 -9.07 3.39 74.00
CA ARG A 16 -9.44 4.82 73.93
C ARG A 16 -8.33 5.55 73.18
N VAL A 17 -8.67 6.28 72.13
CA VAL A 17 -7.72 7.16 71.41
C VAL A 17 -7.83 8.57 72.00
N PRO A 18 -6.76 9.16 72.55
CA PRO A 18 -6.78 10.56 72.94
C PRO A 18 -6.59 11.44 71.69
N ALA A 19 -7.47 12.44 71.57
CA ALA A 19 -7.32 13.52 70.60
C ALA A 19 -6.14 14.40 71.01
N GLN A 20 -5.07 14.42 70.21
CA GLN A 20 -4.06 15.48 70.11
C GLN A 20 -2.89 15.03 69.21
N TRP A 21 -3.00 15.26 67.89
CA TRP A 21 -1.83 15.34 67.01
C TRP A 21 -2.08 16.41 65.94
N LEU A 22 -1.58 17.61 66.22
CA LEU A 22 -1.40 18.68 65.23
C LEU A 22 -0.38 18.20 64.19
N PHE A 23 -0.83 17.90 62.98
CA PHE A 23 0.05 17.64 61.84
C PHE A 23 0.81 18.93 61.48
N ARG A 24 2.13 18.92 61.72
CA ARG A 24 3.06 19.85 61.04
C ARG A 24 3.16 19.41 59.58
N LEU A 25 2.65 20.24 58.67
CA LEU A 25 2.93 20.14 57.23
C LEU A 25 4.41 20.49 57.00
N VAL A 26 5.24 19.46 56.84
CA VAL A 26 6.56 19.60 56.21
C VAL A 26 6.33 19.56 54.71
N LEU A 27 6.43 20.72 54.05
CA LEU A 27 6.51 20.82 52.60
C LEU A 27 7.84 20.22 52.14
N ILE A 28 7.83 18.92 51.82
CA ILE A 28 8.87 18.32 50.99
C ILE A 28 8.62 18.85 49.58
N GLY A 29 9.45 19.81 49.15
CA GLY A 29 9.50 20.25 47.76
C GLY A 29 9.89 19.07 46.88
N ALA A 30 8.91 18.36 46.34
CA ALA A 30 9.12 17.42 45.26
C ALA A 30 9.61 18.24 44.05
N GLY A 31 10.91 18.21 43.80
CA GLY A 31 11.45 18.64 42.53
C GLY A 31 10.72 17.88 41.44
N LEU A 32 9.92 18.61 40.65
CA LEU A 32 9.37 18.13 39.39
C LEU A 32 10.56 17.89 38.47
N VAL A 33 11.17 16.71 38.56
CA VAL A 33 11.98 16.16 37.49
C VAL A 33 10.99 15.97 36.35
N GLY A 34 10.97 16.94 35.43
CA GLY A 34 10.17 16.85 34.22
C GLY A 34 10.59 15.59 33.48
N LEU A 35 9.72 14.57 33.51
CA LEU A 35 9.80 13.44 32.59
C LEU A 35 9.64 14.04 31.19
N GLN A 36 10.76 14.37 30.56
CA GLN A 36 10.80 14.64 29.13
C GLN A 36 10.26 13.37 28.47
N ALA A 37 9.16 13.52 27.73
CA ALA A 37 8.69 12.47 26.86
C ALA A 37 9.86 12.04 25.97
N PRO A 38 10.12 10.74 25.81
CA PRO A 38 11.17 10.29 24.92
C PRO A 38 10.96 10.93 23.54
N PRO A 39 12.02 11.43 22.88
CA PRO A 39 11.89 12.02 21.57
C PRO A 39 11.14 11.04 20.66
N ALA A 40 10.15 11.55 19.93
CA ALA A 40 9.41 10.75 18.96
C ALA A 40 10.42 10.02 18.08
N ALA A 41 10.32 8.68 18.02
CA ALA A 41 11.22 7.88 17.20
C ALA A 41 11.23 8.45 15.78
N ALA A 42 12.43 8.66 15.22
CA ALA A 42 12.55 9.17 13.86
C ALA A 42 11.77 8.25 12.90
N ALA A 43 11.06 8.85 11.95
CA ALA A 43 10.30 8.09 10.97
C ALA A 43 11.23 7.09 10.24
N PRO A 44 10.80 5.84 10.02
CA PRO A 44 11.66 4.85 9.40
C PRO A 44 12.05 5.30 7.98
N VAL A 45 13.26 4.94 7.57
CA VAL A 45 13.78 5.24 6.21
C VAL A 45 13.24 4.24 5.18
N PHE A 46 12.93 3.02 5.62
CA PHE A 46 12.35 1.96 4.79
C PHE A 46 10.94 1.62 5.27
N ALA A 47 10.11 1.17 4.34
CA ALA A 47 8.77 0.73 4.66
C ALA A 47 8.78 -0.72 5.17
N ASP A 48 7.93 -1.00 6.15
CA ASP A 48 7.61 -2.38 6.52
C ASP A 48 6.68 -3.01 5.51
N ASN A 49 5.72 -2.19 5.02
CA ASN A 49 4.71 -2.58 4.07
C ASN A 49 4.75 -1.68 2.83
N VAL A 50 4.44 -2.24 1.66
CA VAL A 50 4.20 -1.47 0.44
C VAL A 50 2.85 -1.87 -0.14
N VAL A 51 2.02 -0.89 -0.48
CA VAL A 51 0.72 -1.06 -1.10
C VAL A 51 0.75 -0.41 -2.47
N VAL A 52 0.81 -1.22 -3.52
CA VAL A 52 0.69 -0.79 -4.91
C VAL A 52 -0.79 -0.82 -5.30
N ILE A 53 -1.34 0.35 -5.63
CA ILE A 53 -2.72 0.54 -6.03
C ILE A 53 -2.73 0.88 -7.52
N MET A 54 -3.17 -0.07 -8.33
CA MET A 54 -3.37 0.09 -9.76
C MET A 54 -4.82 0.48 -10.00
N VAL A 55 -5.07 1.73 -10.37
CA VAL A 55 -6.41 2.17 -10.79
C VAL A 55 -6.48 2.01 -12.30
N ASP A 56 -7.20 1.01 -12.78
CA ASP A 56 -7.30 0.66 -14.19
C ASP A 56 -7.89 1.83 -15.02
N GLY A 57 -7.25 2.19 -16.13
CA GLY A 57 -7.77 3.21 -17.05
C GLY A 57 -7.79 4.66 -16.52
N LEU A 58 -7.01 4.99 -15.48
CA LEU A 58 -7.02 6.32 -14.84
C LEU A 58 -6.17 7.34 -15.61
N ARG A 59 -6.80 8.29 -16.29
CA ARG A 59 -6.05 9.37 -16.95
C ARG A 59 -5.54 10.39 -15.93
N PRO A 60 -4.32 10.94 -16.10
CA PRO A 60 -3.77 11.95 -15.19
C PRO A 60 -4.56 13.27 -15.19
N ASP A 61 -5.20 13.64 -16.30
CA ASP A 61 -6.03 14.84 -16.38
C ASP A 61 -7.36 14.70 -15.63
N ALA A 62 -7.87 13.48 -15.44
CA ALA A 62 -9.07 13.21 -14.64
C ALA A 62 -8.96 13.76 -13.21
N LEU A 63 -7.76 13.75 -12.63
CA LEU A 63 -7.51 14.23 -11.26
C LEU A 63 -7.79 15.74 -11.09
N LYS A 64 -7.80 16.51 -12.18
CA LYS A 64 -8.17 17.94 -12.15
C LYS A 64 -9.67 18.18 -12.24
N HIS A 65 -10.42 17.18 -12.71
CA HIS A 65 -11.84 17.30 -13.02
C HIS A 65 -12.74 16.50 -12.07
N ALA A 66 -12.20 15.48 -11.41
CA ALA A 66 -12.85 14.71 -10.35
C ALA A 66 -12.45 15.24 -8.96
N LYS A 67 -13.32 15.08 -7.97
CA LYS A 67 -13.00 15.34 -6.56
C LYS A 67 -12.22 14.17 -5.96
N VAL A 68 -10.89 14.30 -5.90
CA VAL A 68 -9.97 13.24 -5.46
C VAL A 68 -9.13 13.62 -4.23
N PRO A 69 -9.76 13.98 -3.09
CA PRO A 69 -9.03 14.48 -1.92
C PRO A 69 -8.03 13.48 -1.34
N THR A 70 -8.23 12.17 -1.55
CA THR A 70 -7.29 11.16 -1.08
C THR A 70 -6.02 11.17 -1.92
N LEU A 71 -6.16 11.15 -3.25
CA LEU A 71 -5.03 11.24 -4.17
C LEU A 71 -4.30 12.58 -4.04
N ASP A 72 -5.02 13.69 -3.91
CA ASP A 72 -4.43 15.01 -3.62
C ASP A 72 -3.62 14.99 -2.32
N GLY A 73 -4.14 14.32 -1.30
CA GLY A 73 -3.46 14.10 -0.03
C GLY A 73 -2.16 13.31 -0.20
N LEU A 74 -2.17 12.24 -1.00
CA LEU A 74 -0.99 11.44 -1.33
C LEU A 74 0.05 12.24 -2.12
N ILE A 75 -0.38 13.01 -3.12
CA ILE A 75 0.48 13.92 -3.91
C ILE A 75 1.16 14.93 -2.98
N LYS A 76 0.41 15.58 -2.10
CA LYS A 76 0.95 16.61 -1.20
C LYS A 76 1.96 16.05 -0.20
N ARG A 77 1.75 14.83 0.30
CA ARG A 77 2.62 14.20 1.31
C ARG A 77 3.76 13.36 0.71
N GLY A 78 3.79 13.21 -0.61
CA GLY A 78 4.69 12.28 -1.29
C GLY A 78 5.34 12.89 -2.54
N ALA A 79 5.79 12.02 -3.42
CA ALA A 79 6.38 12.38 -4.70
C ALA A 79 5.47 11.91 -5.84
N SER A 80 5.36 12.69 -6.91
CA SER A 80 4.51 12.33 -8.04
C SER A 80 4.92 12.92 -9.38
N THR A 81 4.45 12.28 -10.45
CA THR A 81 4.39 12.83 -11.80
C THR A 81 3.04 12.48 -12.44
N MET A 82 2.52 13.38 -13.25
CA MET A 82 1.33 13.17 -14.09
C MET A 82 1.71 12.87 -15.55
N LYS A 83 2.99 12.53 -15.77
CA LYS A 83 3.60 12.34 -17.09
C LYS A 83 4.37 11.02 -17.19
N ALA A 84 4.11 10.07 -16.30
CA ALA A 84 4.65 8.73 -16.45
C ALA A 84 4.07 8.07 -17.70
N ARG A 85 4.75 7.05 -18.22
CA ARG A 85 4.39 6.36 -19.46
C ARG A 85 4.13 4.89 -19.18
N THR A 86 3.08 4.35 -19.77
CA THR A 86 2.86 2.90 -19.81
C THR A 86 3.65 2.23 -20.95
N VAL A 87 3.44 0.93 -21.13
CA VAL A 87 4.02 0.07 -22.16
C VAL A 87 3.12 -0.06 -23.38
N GLU A 88 3.68 -0.53 -24.49
CA GLU A 88 2.92 -0.88 -25.69
C GLU A 88 2.78 -2.40 -25.81
N PRO A 89 1.56 -2.93 -26.10
CA PRO A 89 0.30 -2.19 -26.23
C PRO A 89 -0.22 -1.72 -24.88
N SER A 90 -0.94 -0.57 -24.86
CA SER A 90 -1.53 0.05 -23.66
C SER A 90 -2.80 -0.69 -23.21
N LEU A 91 -2.64 -1.98 -22.94
CA LEU A 91 -3.69 -2.92 -22.55
C LEU A 91 -3.45 -3.40 -21.12
N THR A 92 -4.54 -3.63 -20.38
CA THR A 92 -4.53 -4.00 -18.97
C THR A 92 -3.55 -5.13 -18.63
N LEU A 93 -3.69 -6.31 -19.24
CA LEU A 93 -2.90 -7.49 -18.85
C LEU A 93 -1.41 -7.36 -19.21
N PRO A 94 -1.02 -6.92 -20.43
CA PRO A 94 0.38 -6.65 -20.75
C PRO A 94 1.01 -5.60 -19.84
N ALA A 95 0.31 -4.50 -19.58
CA ALA A 95 0.79 -3.44 -18.69
C ALA A 95 0.91 -3.89 -17.23
N PHE A 96 -0.04 -4.66 -16.72
CA PHE A 96 0.05 -5.26 -15.38
C PHE A 96 1.23 -6.24 -15.29
N ALA A 97 1.44 -7.09 -16.30
CA ALA A 97 2.60 -7.97 -16.38
C ALA A 97 3.92 -7.18 -16.38
N SER A 98 3.98 -6.06 -17.12
CA SER A 98 5.11 -5.15 -17.15
C SER A 98 5.37 -4.46 -15.80
N MET A 99 4.33 -3.97 -15.12
CA MET A 99 4.43 -3.40 -13.77
C MET A 99 4.95 -4.42 -12.77
N MET A 100 4.44 -5.65 -12.83
CA MET A 100 4.75 -6.72 -11.88
C MET A 100 6.15 -7.31 -12.11
N SER A 101 6.58 -7.44 -13.36
CA SER A 101 7.86 -8.06 -13.71
C SER A 101 8.99 -7.07 -13.96
N GLY A 102 8.72 -5.77 -14.08
CA GLY A 102 9.75 -4.79 -14.40
C GLY A 102 10.37 -4.96 -15.79
N LEU A 103 9.69 -5.69 -16.68
CA LEU A 103 10.12 -6.00 -18.05
C LEU A 103 9.14 -5.39 -19.05
N PRO A 104 9.60 -5.05 -20.26
CA PRO A 104 8.71 -4.75 -21.38
C PRO A 104 8.00 -6.01 -21.94
N VAL A 105 6.95 -5.80 -22.73
CA VAL A 105 6.06 -6.85 -23.26
C VAL A 105 6.79 -7.91 -24.07
N ASP A 106 7.73 -7.50 -24.92
CA ASP A 106 8.57 -8.39 -25.73
C ASP A 106 9.46 -9.33 -24.90
N GLN A 107 9.80 -8.95 -23.66
CA GLN A 107 10.63 -9.75 -22.76
C GLN A 107 9.83 -10.63 -21.81
N HIS A 108 8.71 -10.17 -21.27
CA HIS A 108 7.87 -11.02 -20.42
C HIS A 108 6.90 -11.91 -21.21
N GLY A 109 6.64 -11.59 -22.48
CA GLY A 109 5.88 -12.41 -23.43
C GLY A 109 4.37 -12.48 -23.15
N VAL A 110 3.82 -11.55 -22.37
CA VAL A 110 2.37 -11.47 -22.10
C VAL A 110 1.79 -10.39 -23.01
N ASP A 111 1.44 -10.78 -24.23
CA ASP A 111 1.03 -9.91 -25.34
C ASP A 111 -0.49 -9.94 -25.64
N TRP A 112 -1.27 -10.59 -24.78
CA TRP A 112 -2.73 -10.72 -24.90
C TRP A 112 -3.46 -10.01 -23.77
N ASN A 113 -4.76 -9.75 -23.94
CA ASN A 113 -5.55 -8.99 -22.97
C ASN A 113 -6.84 -9.68 -22.48
N GLU A 114 -7.00 -10.97 -22.79
CA GLU A 114 -8.12 -11.79 -22.34
C GLU A 114 -7.71 -12.78 -21.26
N TYR A 115 -8.68 -13.31 -20.51
CA TYR A 115 -8.45 -14.48 -19.70
C TYR A 115 -8.45 -15.73 -20.58
N ASP A 116 -7.28 -16.36 -20.72
CA ASP A 116 -7.01 -17.47 -21.64
C ASP A 116 -6.13 -18.53 -20.94
N PRO A 117 -6.70 -19.39 -20.07
CA PRO A 117 -5.94 -20.37 -19.28
C PRO A 117 -4.94 -21.22 -20.07
N PRO A 118 -5.23 -21.67 -21.32
CA PRO A 118 -4.25 -22.34 -22.19
C PRO A 118 -2.93 -21.59 -22.41
N ARG A 119 -2.92 -20.25 -22.40
CA ARG A 119 -1.68 -19.45 -22.51
C ARG A 119 -0.78 -19.53 -21.28
N GLY A 120 -1.30 -20.01 -20.16
CA GLY A 120 -0.56 -20.19 -18.92
C GLY A 120 -0.20 -18.86 -18.25
N PHE A 121 0.86 -18.88 -17.44
CA PHE A 121 1.24 -17.75 -16.60
C PHE A 121 2.52 -17.06 -17.12
N ILE A 122 2.73 -15.82 -16.71
CA ILE A 122 4.00 -15.11 -16.90
C ILE A 122 5.15 -15.98 -16.44
N LYS A 123 6.20 -16.11 -17.27
CA LYS A 123 7.36 -16.96 -16.95
C LYS A 123 8.36 -16.22 -16.07
N SER A 124 8.56 -14.93 -16.32
CA SER A 124 9.48 -14.07 -15.57
C SER A 124 9.09 -13.95 -14.09
N PRO A 125 10.06 -13.79 -13.17
CA PRO A 125 9.77 -13.43 -11.78
C PRO A 125 9.03 -12.09 -11.71
N THR A 126 8.08 -12.00 -10.78
CA THR A 126 7.39 -10.76 -10.43
C THR A 126 7.95 -10.18 -9.13
N LEU A 127 7.51 -8.96 -8.80
CA LEU A 127 7.83 -8.32 -7.53
C LEU A 127 7.44 -9.16 -6.31
N PHE A 128 6.49 -10.09 -6.41
CA PHE A 128 6.18 -11.00 -5.31
C PHE A 128 7.29 -12.00 -5.04
N GLU A 129 7.78 -12.71 -6.08
CA GLU A 129 8.89 -13.65 -5.89
C GLU A 129 10.14 -12.94 -5.40
N ILE A 130 10.44 -11.75 -5.92
CA ILE A 130 11.65 -11.01 -5.57
C ILE A 130 11.58 -10.47 -4.14
N ALA A 131 10.43 -9.94 -3.72
CA ALA A 131 10.23 -9.48 -2.34
C ALA A 131 10.27 -10.64 -1.34
N SER A 132 9.69 -11.78 -1.72
CA SER A 132 9.67 -13.00 -0.90
C SER A 132 11.08 -13.58 -0.74
N PHE A 133 11.83 -13.79 -1.82
CA PHE A 133 13.15 -14.43 -1.77
C PHE A 133 14.25 -13.56 -1.17
N ASN A 134 14.21 -12.24 -1.37
CA ASN A 134 15.32 -11.36 -0.95
C ASN A 134 15.03 -10.56 0.32
N GLY A 135 13.76 -10.44 0.73
CA GLY A 135 13.37 -9.65 1.90
C GLY A 135 12.46 -10.36 2.89
N SER A 136 12.12 -11.63 2.67
CA SER A 136 11.10 -12.35 3.43
C SER A 136 9.77 -11.59 3.48
N LYS A 137 9.47 -10.81 2.43
CA LYS A 137 8.26 -9.99 2.31
C LYS A 137 7.20 -10.76 1.53
N TRP A 138 6.34 -11.48 2.26
CA TRP A 138 5.14 -12.13 1.71
C TRP A 138 4.27 -11.10 0.96
N GLY A 139 3.67 -11.53 -0.16
CA GLY A 139 2.72 -10.75 -0.96
C GLY A 139 1.22 -11.09 -0.80
N ALA A 140 0.35 -10.10 -1.05
CA ALA A 140 -1.07 -10.30 -1.27
C ALA A 140 -1.53 -9.56 -2.53
N ALA A 141 -2.37 -10.22 -3.34
CA ALA A 141 -2.97 -9.66 -4.53
C ALA A 141 -4.49 -9.59 -4.39
N PHE A 142 -5.06 -8.42 -4.67
CA PHE A 142 -6.50 -8.17 -4.69
C PHE A 142 -6.86 -7.63 -6.07
N LEU A 143 -7.54 -8.45 -6.86
CA LEU A 143 -7.74 -8.20 -8.29
C LEU A 143 -9.22 -8.06 -8.61
N ASN A 144 -9.58 -7.00 -9.32
CA ASN A 144 -10.92 -6.78 -9.82
C ASN A 144 -11.12 -7.35 -11.24
N LYS A 145 -10.05 -7.79 -11.93
CA LYS A 145 -10.11 -8.42 -13.26
C LYS A 145 -9.46 -9.82 -13.24
N GLU A 146 -10.23 -10.84 -13.62
CA GLU A 146 -9.79 -12.26 -13.61
C GLU A 146 -8.60 -12.55 -14.53
N LYS A 147 -8.48 -11.87 -15.68
CA LYS A 147 -7.35 -12.02 -16.61
C LYS A 147 -5.99 -11.77 -15.97
N LEU A 148 -5.94 -10.97 -14.90
CA LEU A 148 -4.69 -10.68 -14.17
C LEU A 148 -4.14 -11.90 -13.42
N LEU A 149 -4.93 -12.97 -13.28
CA LEU A 149 -4.46 -14.26 -12.79
C LEU A 149 -3.28 -14.81 -13.61
N HIS A 150 -3.17 -14.46 -14.90
CA HIS A 150 -2.01 -14.83 -15.73
C HIS A 150 -0.67 -14.31 -15.20
N VAL A 151 -0.68 -13.27 -14.35
CA VAL A 151 0.53 -12.68 -13.77
C VAL A 151 0.78 -13.18 -12.34
N ILE A 152 -0.24 -13.74 -11.71
CA ILE A 152 -0.15 -14.27 -10.36
C ILE A 152 0.24 -15.74 -10.41
N LYS A 153 1.51 -16.03 -10.10
CA LYS A 153 1.96 -17.40 -9.91
C LYS A 153 1.35 -17.94 -8.63
N GLN A 154 0.71 -19.11 -8.72
CA GLN A 154 0.19 -19.83 -7.56
C GLN A 154 1.33 -20.48 -6.78
N ASP A 155 2.19 -19.66 -6.15
CA ASP A 155 3.09 -20.13 -5.11
C ASP A 155 2.33 -20.26 -3.78
N ARG A 156 2.82 -21.11 -2.87
CA ARG A 156 2.09 -21.48 -1.65
C ARG A 156 1.99 -20.36 -0.60
N ARG A 157 2.54 -19.16 -0.83
CA ARG A 157 2.68 -18.13 0.21
C ARG A 157 2.17 -16.75 -0.21
N LEU A 158 1.43 -16.67 -1.31
CA LEU A 158 0.72 -15.48 -1.74
C LEU A 158 -0.75 -15.54 -1.31
N LEU A 159 -1.24 -14.49 -0.65
CA LEU A 159 -2.68 -14.33 -0.44
C LEU A 159 -3.31 -13.77 -1.72
N LEU A 160 -4.24 -14.51 -2.31
CA LEU A 160 -4.94 -14.07 -3.51
C LEU A 160 -6.44 -13.90 -3.23
N ASN A 161 -6.97 -12.73 -3.56
CA ASN A 161 -8.39 -12.45 -3.62
C ASN A 161 -8.72 -11.90 -5.01
N VAL A 162 -9.71 -12.53 -5.66
CA VAL A 162 -10.27 -12.06 -6.92
C VAL A 162 -11.74 -11.79 -6.72
N CYS A 163 -12.18 -10.60 -7.14
CA CYS A 163 -13.57 -10.21 -7.17
C CYS A 163 -13.82 -9.62 -8.56
N SER A 164 -14.29 -10.40 -9.52
CA SER A 164 -14.35 -9.94 -10.92
C SER A 164 -15.30 -8.75 -11.06
N SER A 165 -14.94 -7.71 -11.80
CA SER A 165 -15.80 -6.53 -12.04
C SER A 165 -17.12 -6.87 -12.72
N ASN A 166 -17.19 -8.06 -13.32
CA ASN A 166 -18.40 -8.63 -13.92
C ASN A 166 -19.35 -9.24 -12.86
N GLU A 167 -18.89 -9.43 -11.62
CA GLU A 167 -19.68 -10.00 -10.52
C GLU A 167 -20.42 -8.90 -9.73
N PRO A 168 -21.69 -9.12 -9.36
CA PRO A 168 -22.44 -8.18 -8.54
C PRO A 168 -21.74 -7.87 -7.21
N GLY A 169 -21.49 -6.59 -6.95
CA GLY A 169 -20.87 -6.12 -5.70
C GLY A 169 -19.34 -6.11 -5.69
N CYS A 170 -18.69 -6.56 -6.76
CA CYS A 170 -17.24 -6.46 -6.92
C CYS A 170 -16.82 -5.11 -7.48
N ASN A 171 -16.51 -4.17 -6.58
CA ASN A 171 -16.07 -2.82 -6.89
C ASN A 171 -14.91 -2.40 -6.00
N ALA A 172 -14.36 -1.20 -6.24
CA ALA A 172 -13.23 -0.69 -5.46
C ALA A 172 -13.46 -0.69 -3.95
N LYS A 173 -14.70 -0.40 -3.50
CA LYS A 173 -15.06 -0.42 -2.07
C LYS A 173 -14.94 -1.83 -1.49
N LYS A 174 -15.41 -2.86 -2.20
CA LYS A 174 -15.29 -4.24 -1.75
C LYS A 174 -13.83 -4.68 -1.70
N ILE A 175 -13.07 -4.45 -2.77
CA ILE A 175 -11.65 -4.81 -2.85
C ILE A 175 -10.84 -4.18 -1.71
N THR A 176 -11.00 -2.87 -1.49
CA THR A 176 -10.29 -2.16 -0.40
C THR A 176 -10.72 -2.62 0.99
N GLY A 177 -12.00 -3.00 1.17
CA GLY A 177 -12.49 -3.63 2.39
C GLY A 177 -11.85 -5.01 2.63
N ASP A 178 -11.75 -5.83 1.59
CA ASP A 178 -11.17 -7.18 1.65
C ASP A 178 -9.68 -7.14 2.02
N VAL A 179 -8.94 -6.11 1.59
CA VAL A 179 -7.55 -5.90 2.03
C VAL A 179 -7.48 -5.77 3.55
N ILE A 180 -8.32 -4.92 4.15
CA ILE A 180 -8.34 -4.70 5.60
C ILE A 180 -8.85 -5.93 6.35
N ALA A 181 -9.85 -6.62 5.81
CA ALA A 181 -10.37 -7.85 6.39
C ALA A 181 -9.29 -8.94 6.43
N SER A 182 -8.57 -9.14 5.32
CA SER A 182 -7.51 -10.15 5.24
C SER A 182 -6.41 -9.92 6.27
N TYR A 183 -6.00 -8.67 6.52
CA TYR A 183 -4.99 -8.35 7.53
C TYR A 183 -5.46 -8.62 8.97
N LYS A 184 -6.76 -8.47 9.22
CA LYS A 184 -7.37 -8.74 10.54
C LYS A 184 -7.53 -10.23 10.80
N THR A 185 -7.81 -11.02 9.76
CA THR A 185 -8.10 -12.45 9.88
C THR A 185 -6.91 -13.35 9.58
N ALA A 186 -5.78 -12.81 9.13
CA ALA A 186 -4.58 -13.57 8.80
C ALA A 186 -4.03 -14.37 10.01
N THR A 187 -3.93 -15.69 9.84
CA THR A 187 -3.41 -16.65 10.85
C THR A 187 -2.01 -17.17 10.51
N GLU A 188 -1.59 -17.10 9.24
CA GLU A 188 -0.34 -17.70 8.74
C GLU A 188 0.81 -16.69 8.59
N GLY A 189 0.69 -15.54 9.27
CA GLY A 189 1.55 -14.38 9.07
C GLY A 189 0.86 -13.33 8.20
N LYS A 190 1.40 -12.11 8.21
CA LYS A 190 0.77 -10.96 7.55
C LYS A 190 1.54 -10.56 6.29
N PRO A 191 0.86 -10.29 5.16
CA PRO A 191 1.49 -9.74 3.97
C PRO A 191 2.17 -8.41 4.28
N ALA A 192 3.33 -8.20 3.67
CA ALA A 192 4.05 -6.94 3.68
C ALA A 192 3.91 -6.21 2.33
N LEU A 193 3.69 -6.93 1.25
CA LEU A 193 3.49 -6.37 -0.09
C LEU A 193 2.06 -6.60 -0.53
N PHE A 194 1.33 -5.53 -0.88
CA PHE A 194 -0.03 -5.61 -1.38
C PHE A 194 -0.07 -5.05 -2.79
N VAL A 195 -0.67 -5.79 -3.71
CA VAL A 195 -1.03 -5.29 -5.05
C VAL A 195 -2.55 -5.28 -5.13
N VAL A 196 -3.11 -4.10 -5.31
CA VAL A 196 -4.55 -3.85 -5.31
C VAL A 196 -4.91 -3.27 -6.67
N GLN A 197 -5.65 -4.01 -7.48
CA GLN A 197 -6.15 -3.54 -8.78
C GLN A 197 -7.63 -3.19 -8.66
N LEU A 198 -8.00 -2.01 -9.15
CA LEU A 198 -9.36 -1.44 -9.08
C LEU A 198 -9.83 -1.13 -10.50
N ALA A 199 -10.92 -1.75 -10.95
CA ALA A 199 -11.35 -1.71 -12.35
C ALA A 199 -12.36 -0.61 -12.69
N ASP A 200 -12.95 0.04 -11.68
CA ASP A 200 -14.17 0.84 -11.80
C ASP A 200 -14.04 2.00 -12.81
N ALA A 201 -12.88 2.65 -12.86
CA ALA A 201 -12.65 3.78 -13.77
C ALA A 201 -12.57 3.33 -15.24
N ASP A 202 -11.84 2.25 -15.53
CA ASP A 202 -11.79 1.64 -16.86
C ASP A 202 -13.16 1.12 -17.32
N THR A 203 -13.90 0.44 -16.44
CA THR A 203 -15.27 -0.03 -16.76
C THR A 203 -16.17 1.14 -17.16
N ALA A 204 -16.16 2.24 -16.38
CA ALA A 204 -16.91 3.44 -16.74
C ALA A 204 -16.39 4.12 -18.02
N GLY A 205 -15.09 4.03 -18.29
CA GLY A 205 -14.46 4.51 -19.53
C GLY A 205 -14.98 3.76 -20.76
N HIS A 206 -15.04 2.43 -20.70
CA HIS A 206 -15.63 1.62 -21.75
C HIS A 206 -17.14 1.87 -21.93
N ASP A 207 -17.89 1.92 -20.83
CA ASP A 207 -19.36 2.02 -20.89
C ASP A 207 -19.85 3.40 -21.37
N GLN A 208 -19.17 4.48 -20.95
CA GLN A 208 -19.69 5.85 -21.07
C GLN A 208 -18.67 6.85 -21.62
N GLY A 209 -17.45 6.39 -21.88
CA GLY A 209 -16.37 7.16 -22.44
C GLY A 209 -15.45 7.77 -21.38
N TRP A 210 -14.15 7.77 -21.66
CA TRP A 210 -13.15 8.47 -20.85
C TRP A 210 -13.46 9.97 -20.76
N MET A 211 -13.25 10.54 -19.59
CA MET A 211 -13.56 11.95 -19.26
C MET A 211 -15.04 12.35 -19.31
N SER A 212 -15.95 11.38 -19.50
CA SER A 212 -17.39 11.59 -19.32
C SER A 212 -17.74 11.84 -17.84
N LYS A 213 -18.96 12.35 -17.59
CA LYS A 213 -19.46 12.52 -16.20
C LYS A 213 -19.49 11.20 -15.42
N PRO A 214 -19.97 10.06 -15.99
CA PRO A 214 -19.88 8.76 -15.31
C PRO A 214 -18.45 8.32 -15.02
N TYR A 215 -17.52 8.49 -15.96
CA TYR A 215 -16.10 8.19 -15.73
C TYR A 215 -15.52 8.98 -14.56
N LEU A 216 -15.70 10.31 -14.55
CA LEU A 216 -15.20 11.15 -13.45
C LEU A 216 -15.83 10.77 -12.12
N LYS A 217 -17.11 10.38 -12.09
CA LYS A 217 -17.76 9.88 -10.88
C LYS A 217 -17.15 8.56 -10.40
N ALA A 218 -16.81 7.64 -11.31
CA ALA A 218 -16.11 6.41 -10.97
C ALA A 218 -14.73 6.68 -10.37
N VAL A 219 -13.99 7.67 -10.92
CA VAL A 219 -12.72 8.12 -10.35
C VAL A 219 -12.90 8.65 -8.91
N GLU A 220 -13.96 9.43 -8.64
CA GLU A 220 -14.28 9.88 -7.28
C GLU A 220 -14.65 8.73 -6.32
N GLU A 221 -15.31 7.68 -6.84
CA GLU A 221 -15.65 6.48 -6.07
C GLU A 221 -14.41 5.66 -5.72
N VAL A 222 -13.49 5.51 -6.67
CA VAL A 222 -12.17 4.89 -6.45
C VAL A 222 -11.37 5.68 -5.42
N ASP A 223 -11.32 7.02 -5.51
CA ASP A 223 -10.63 7.84 -4.49
C ASP A 223 -11.18 7.60 -3.08
N ARG A 224 -12.51 7.53 -2.92
CA ARG A 224 -13.15 7.20 -1.64
C ARG A 224 -12.79 5.80 -1.13
N ALA A 225 -12.69 4.83 -2.03
CA ALA A 225 -12.25 3.48 -1.68
C ALA A 225 -10.79 3.47 -1.21
N ILE A 226 -9.89 4.16 -1.91
CA ILE A 226 -8.49 4.35 -1.49
C ILE A 226 -8.42 5.05 -0.13
N GLY A 227 -9.29 6.04 0.12
CA GLY A 227 -9.39 6.70 1.42
C GLY A 227 -9.80 5.73 2.54
N THR A 228 -10.70 4.80 2.25
CA THR A 228 -11.10 3.72 3.18
C THR A 228 -9.94 2.78 3.47
N LEU A 229 -9.18 2.38 2.44
CA LEU A 229 -7.98 1.56 2.59
C LEU A 229 -6.95 2.24 3.49
N ILE A 230 -6.61 3.50 3.19
CA ILE A 230 -5.65 4.29 3.97
C ILE A 230 -6.12 4.44 5.42
N LYS A 231 -7.41 4.72 5.64
CA LYS A 231 -7.98 4.77 7.00
C LYS A 231 -7.82 3.42 7.71
N GLY A 232 -8.09 2.31 7.03
CA GLY A 232 -7.88 0.97 7.59
C GLY A 232 -6.43 0.72 8.01
N PHE A 233 -5.45 1.12 7.21
CA PHE A 233 -4.04 1.04 7.59
C PHE A 233 -3.67 1.94 8.77
N LYS A 234 -4.33 3.10 8.94
CA LYS A 234 -4.20 3.94 10.15
C LYS A 234 -4.77 3.24 11.38
N ASP A 235 -5.98 2.72 11.28
CA ASP A 235 -6.66 2.01 12.37
C ASP A 235 -5.89 0.76 12.81
N LEU A 236 -5.15 0.13 11.89
CA LEU A 236 -4.27 -1.01 12.15
C LEU A 236 -2.88 -0.61 12.69
N GLY A 237 -2.58 0.69 12.80
CA GLY A 237 -1.27 1.18 13.25
C GLY A 237 -0.13 0.97 12.24
N LEU A 238 -0.44 0.76 10.95
CA LEU A 238 0.53 0.45 9.90
C LEU A 238 0.92 1.66 9.05
N TYR A 239 0.10 2.71 9.08
CA TYR A 239 0.19 3.84 8.14
C TYR A 239 1.59 4.46 8.07
N ASP A 240 2.20 4.75 9.22
CA ASP A 240 3.51 5.41 9.28
C ASP A 240 4.68 4.51 8.88
N ARG A 241 4.43 3.21 8.69
CA ARG A 241 5.41 2.22 8.21
C ARG A 241 5.04 1.65 6.84
N THR A 242 4.07 2.27 6.16
CA THR A 242 3.57 1.81 4.86
C THR A 242 3.84 2.84 3.78
N THR A 243 4.43 2.38 2.68
CA THR A 243 4.50 3.15 1.43
C THR A 243 3.32 2.79 0.54
N PHE A 244 2.56 3.81 0.15
CA PHE A 244 1.50 3.69 -0.85
C PHE A 244 2.03 4.18 -2.19
N ILE A 245 1.89 3.36 -3.23
CA ILE A 245 2.18 3.73 -4.62
C ILE A 245 0.86 3.64 -5.38
N VAL A 246 0.45 4.72 -6.04
CA VAL A 246 -0.74 4.75 -6.91
C VAL A 246 -0.30 5.01 -8.34
N THR A 247 -0.74 4.15 -9.25
CA THR A 247 -0.49 4.28 -10.69
C THR A 247 -1.65 3.69 -11.47
N THR A 248 -1.56 3.70 -12.80
CA THR A 248 -2.47 3.00 -13.71
C THR A 248 -1.67 2.24 -14.77
N ASP A 249 -2.33 1.28 -15.40
CA ASP A 249 -1.86 0.52 -16.55
C ASP A 249 -1.98 1.31 -17.85
N HIS A 250 -3.02 2.13 -18.01
CA HIS A 250 -3.22 2.96 -19.20
C HIS A 250 -4.23 4.09 -18.90
N GLY A 251 -4.34 5.02 -19.84
CA GLY A 251 -5.51 5.90 -19.92
C GLY A 251 -6.51 5.40 -20.97
N GLY A 252 -7.12 6.31 -21.72
CA GLY A 252 -8.08 5.94 -22.76
C GLY A 252 -8.72 7.14 -23.44
N HIS A 253 -9.40 6.88 -24.56
CA HIS A 253 -10.05 7.89 -25.39
C HIS A 253 -11.35 7.35 -25.97
N ALA A 254 -12.33 8.23 -26.19
CA ALA A 254 -13.70 7.81 -26.51
C ALA A 254 -14.11 6.68 -25.54
N THR A 255 -14.44 5.48 -26.04
CA THR A 255 -14.80 4.29 -25.25
C THR A 255 -13.78 3.15 -25.42
N THR A 256 -12.52 3.46 -25.77
CA THR A 256 -11.47 2.46 -26.04
C THR A 256 -10.09 2.90 -25.55
N HIS A 257 -9.15 1.97 -25.59
CA HIS A 257 -7.74 2.17 -25.28
C HIS A 257 -6.91 1.09 -26.03
N GLY A 258 -5.59 1.08 -25.85
CA GLY A 258 -4.69 0.12 -26.51
C GLY A 258 -3.91 0.71 -27.69
N THR A 259 -3.96 2.04 -27.86
CA THR A 259 -3.26 2.76 -28.93
C THR A 259 -2.01 3.48 -28.40
N THR A 260 -1.26 4.10 -29.31
CA THR A 260 -0.10 4.95 -28.98
C THR A 260 -0.49 6.40 -28.66
N MET A 261 -1.78 6.72 -28.63
CA MET A 261 -2.27 8.06 -28.29
C MET A 261 -1.79 8.50 -26.91
N ALA A 262 -1.57 9.80 -26.74
CA ALA A 262 -1.08 10.34 -25.49
C ALA A 262 -2.05 10.06 -24.33
N GLU A 263 -3.35 10.04 -24.62
CA GLU A 263 -4.44 9.73 -23.71
C GLU A 263 -4.40 8.30 -23.18
N ASP A 264 -3.91 7.34 -23.97
CA ASP A 264 -3.79 5.93 -23.57
C ASP A 264 -2.48 5.68 -22.84
N MET A 265 -1.43 6.37 -23.28
CA MET A 265 -0.07 6.05 -22.89
C MET A 265 0.45 6.85 -21.68
N THR A 266 -0.18 7.98 -21.34
CA THR A 266 0.26 8.87 -20.26
C THR A 266 -0.51 8.55 -18.98
N ILE A 267 0.23 8.27 -17.90
CA ILE A 267 -0.32 7.72 -16.66
C ILE A 267 0.11 8.57 -15.44
N PRO A 268 -0.73 8.74 -14.41
CA PRO A 268 -0.29 9.24 -13.11
C PRO A 268 0.62 8.22 -12.43
N TRP A 269 1.63 8.70 -11.72
CA TRP A 269 2.44 7.90 -10.81
C TRP A 269 2.69 8.69 -9.53
N ILE A 270 2.28 8.15 -8.38
CA ILE A 270 2.28 8.81 -7.07
C ILE A 270 2.86 7.83 -6.05
N ALA A 271 3.76 8.29 -5.19
CA ALA A 271 4.24 7.49 -4.05
C ALA A 271 4.34 8.32 -2.78
N ALA A 272 3.92 7.75 -1.65
CA ALA A 272 3.94 8.40 -0.35
C ALA A 272 4.18 7.40 0.78
N GLY A 273 5.15 7.67 1.65
CA GLY A 273 5.49 6.78 2.75
C GLY A 273 6.85 7.06 3.38
N PRO A 274 7.33 6.16 4.25
CA PRO A 274 8.68 6.17 4.82
C PRO A 274 9.77 6.47 3.79
N GLY A 275 10.63 7.44 4.11
CA GLY A 275 11.77 7.80 3.27
C GLY A 275 11.46 8.49 1.94
N ILE A 276 10.20 8.83 1.63
CA ILE A 276 9.81 9.53 0.40
C ILE A 276 9.69 11.04 0.65
N LYS A 277 10.26 11.86 -0.24
CA LYS A 277 10.17 13.33 -0.20
C LYS A 277 8.72 13.79 -0.34
N ALA A 278 8.28 14.64 0.58
CA ALA A 278 6.93 15.22 0.54
C ALA A 278 6.83 16.40 -0.44
N GLY A 279 5.73 16.46 -1.18
CA GLY A 279 5.44 17.50 -2.17
C GLY A 279 6.42 17.53 -3.35
N TYR A 280 7.10 16.42 -3.63
CA TYR A 280 8.16 16.38 -4.63
C TYR A 280 7.61 16.10 -6.04
N ALA A 281 7.82 17.04 -6.97
CA ALA A 281 7.53 16.82 -8.38
C ALA A 281 8.67 16.03 -9.03
N ILE A 282 8.38 14.81 -9.47
CA ILE A 282 9.33 13.92 -10.15
C ILE A 282 9.70 14.57 -11.50
N LYS A 283 11.00 14.73 -11.72
CA LYS A 283 11.63 15.38 -12.88
C LYS A 283 12.13 14.39 -13.90
N GLN A 284 12.57 13.21 -13.46
CA GLN A 284 13.03 12.18 -14.39
C GLN A 284 11.85 11.56 -15.16
N PRO A 285 12.08 11.03 -16.38
CA PRO A 285 11.11 10.17 -17.03
C PRO A 285 10.79 8.95 -16.15
N VAL A 286 9.52 8.57 -16.10
CA VAL A 286 9.04 7.40 -15.36
C VAL A 286 8.29 6.49 -16.32
N SER A 287 8.67 5.22 -16.34
CA SER A 287 7.92 4.15 -16.99
C SER A 287 7.16 3.33 -15.97
N LEU A 288 6.04 2.73 -16.37
CA LEU A 288 5.26 1.81 -15.52
C LEU A 288 6.15 0.68 -14.96
N ILE A 289 7.11 0.18 -15.74
CA ILE A 289 8.03 -0.89 -15.33
C ILE A 289 8.89 -0.50 -14.12
N ASP A 290 9.18 0.80 -13.91
CA ASP A 290 10.01 1.30 -12.82
C ASP A 290 9.35 1.13 -11.44
N THR A 291 8.05 0.85 -11.42
CA THR A 291 7.31 0.54 -10.20
C THR A 291 7.92 -0.64 -9.45
N ALA A 292 8.30 -1.71 -10.16
CA ALA A 292 8.81 -2.94 -9.54
C ALA A 292 10.08 -2.70 -8.70
N ALA A 293 11.10 -2.06 -9.29
CA ALA A 293 12.33 -1.73 -8.59
C ALA A 293 12.12 -0.64 -7.53
N THR A 294 11.17 0.28 -7.74
CA THR A 294 10.82 1.29 -6.72
C THR A 294 10.20 0.66 -5.47
N VAL A 295 9.38 -0.38 -5.62
CA VAL A 295 8.86 -1.18 -4.49
C VAL A 295 10.02 -1.82 -3.71
N MET A 296 10.96 -2.46 -4.39
CA MET A 296 12.13 -3.07 -3.73
C MET A 296 12.96 -2.02 -2.98
N ARG A 297 13.17 -0.88 -3.62
CA ARG A 297 13.88 0.26 -3.03
C ARG A 297 13.18 0.85 -1.80
N ALA A 298 11.85 0.82 -1.76
CA ALA A 298 11.07 1.23 -0.59
C ALA A 298 11.22 0.25 0.59
N PHE A 299 11.35 -1.05 0.31
CA PHE A 299 11.68 -2.06 1.33
C PHE A 299 13.15 -2.06 1.76
N GLY A 300 14.03 -1.37 1.02
CA GLY A 300 15.48 -1.45 1.24
C GLY A 300 16.11 -2.73 0.69
N ILE A 301 15.41 -3.45 -0.18
CA ILE A 301 15.93 -4.62 -0.89
C ILE A 301 16.71 -4.09 -2.11
N THR A 302 18.04 -4.16 -2.07
CA THR A 302 18.91 -3.66 -3.15
C THR A 302 19.65 -4.75 -3.90
N ASP A 303 19.78 -5.93 -3.31
CA ASP A 303 20.58 -7.03 -3.85
C ASP A 303 19.66 -8.14 -4.33
N TYR A 304 19.22 -8.04 -5.59
CA TYR A 304 18.45 -9.09 -6.26
C TYR A 304 19.02 -9.35 -7.66
N TYR A 305 19.31 -10.61 -7.94
CA TYR A 305 19.93 -11.06 -9.20
C TYR A 305 18.86 -11.48 -10.21
N VAL A 306 18.13 -10.49 -10.71
CA VAL A 306 17.23 -10.67 -11.87
C VAL A 306 17.62 -9.66 -12.94
N GLU A 307 17.58 -10.08 -14.20
CA GLU A 307 17.79 -9.20 -15.36
C GLU A 307 16.56 -8.29 -15.57
N TRP A 308 16.31 -7.38 -14.64
CA TRP A 308 15.25 -6.38 -14.73
C TRP A 308 15.66 -5.19 -15.58
N LYS A 309 14.70 -4.65 -16.35
CA LYS A 309 14.85 -3.35 -17.02
C LYS A 309 14.35 -2.20 -16.14
N SER A 310 13.52 -2.52 -15.16
CA SER A 310 13.03 -1.63 -14.10
C SER A 310 14.17 -0.93 -13.36
N ARG A 311 14.04 0.37 -13.15
CA ARG A 311 14.96 1.16 -12.32
C ARG A 311 14.19 1.85 -11.20
N PRO A 312 14.72 1.88 -9.97
CA PRO A 312 14.08 2.62 -8.91
C PRO A 312 14.05 4.11 -9.25
N ILE A 313 12.95 4.78 -8.94
CA ILE A 313 12.83 6.23 -9.10
C ILE A 313 13.59 6.92 -7.95
N GLU A 314 14.92 6.88 -7.99
CA GLU A 314 15.78 7.22 -6.85
C GLU A 314 15.56 8.65 -6.32
N GLU A 315 15.24 9.60 -7.20
CA GLU A 315 15.07 11.01 -6.80
C GLU A 315 13.94 11.25 -5.79
N ILE A 316 12.99 10.31 -5.62
CA ILE A 316 11.91 10.45 -4.63
C ILE A 316 12.38 10.16 -3.20
N PHE A 317 13.49 9.43 -3.02
CA PHE A 317 13.94 9.01 -1.71
C PHE A 317 14.83 10.08 -1.06
N VAL A 318 14.72 10.22 0.27
CA VAL A 318 15.63 11.05 1.07
C VAL A 318 16.98 10.35 1.24
N ASP A 319 18.08 11.12 1.31
CA ASP A 319 19.43 10.58 1.41
C ASP A 319 19.66 9.85 2.74
N ARG A 320 20.38 8.71 2.64
CA ARG A 320 20.49 7.68 3.68
C ARG A 320 21.53 7.95 4.77
N ALA A 321 22.06 9.16 4.94
CA ALA A 321 23.19 9.40 5.84
C ALA A 321 22.86 8.96 7.30
N GLY A 322 23.31 7.76 7.68
CA GLY A 322 23.12 7.15 9.00
C GLY A 322 22.12 5.98 9.12
N ALA A 323 21.40 5.59 8.06
CA ALA A 323 20.40 4.52 8.16
C ALA A 323 21.01 3.15 7.84
N THR A 324 21.24 2.32 8.86
CA THR A 324 21.60 0.91 8.69
C THR A 324 20.41 0.15 8.11
N ALA A 325 20.64 -0.62 7.04
CA ALA A 325 19.67 -1.58 6.51
C ALA A 325 19.25 -2.57 7.61
N PRO A 326 18.01 -3.11 7.58
CA PRO A 326 17.64 -4.22 8.47
C PRO A 326 18.63 -5.36 8.25
N SER A 327 19.29 -5.83 9.31
CA SER A 327 20.20 -6.97 9.25
C SER A 327 19.44 -8.16 8.67
N GLY A 328 19.89 -8.66 7.51
CA GLY A 328 19.40 -9.90 6.94
C GLY A 328 19.52 -11.01 7.98
N ALA A 329 18.49 -11.86 8.05
CA ALA A 329 18.44 -13.01 8.93
C ALA A 329 19.76 -13.81 8.85
N GLU A 330 20.35 -14.10 10.01
CA GLU A 330 21.47 -15.03 10.12
C GLU A 330 21.10 -16.33 9.39
N LYS A 331 21.93 -16.72 8.42
CA LYS A 331 21.85 -18.05 7.81
C LYS A 331 22.05 -19.07 8.94
N PRO A 332 21.15 -20.05 9.12
CA PRO A 332 21.45 -21.16 10.00
C PRO A 332 22.64 -21.94 9.41
N SER A 333 23.62 -22.20 10.29
CA SER A 333 24.79 -23.05 10.06
C SER A 333 24.43 -24.47 9.66
#